data_AF-A0A835SIJ8-F1
#
_entry.id   AF-A0A835SIJ8-F1
#
_cell.length_a   1.000
_cell.length_b   1.000
_cell.length_c   1.000
_cell.angle_alpha   90.00
_cell.angle_beta   90.00
_cell.angle_gamma   90.00
#
_symmetry.space_group_name_H-M   'P 1'
#
loop_
_entity.id
_entity.type
_entity.pdbx_description
1 polymer ?
#
loop_
_entity_poly.entity_id
_entity_poly.type
_entity_poly.pdbx_seq_one_letter_code
_entity_poly.pdbx_strand_id
1 'polypeptide(L)' 'MSPGIGLMKRRLEKEKDAVALAMSGIIKKYKVNTDQIKTLETKYDDDAGDWYVALGWNDKKAIIKMDSVQATITEIKEL' A
#
# COMPACT_ATOMS: atom_id res chain seq x y z
N MET A 1 -33.62 -13.53 11.79
CA MET A 1 -32.36 -13.54 11.03
C MET A 1 -31.68 -12.20 11.27
N SER A 2 -30.65 -12.18 12.11
CA SER A 2 -29.85 -10.97 12.31
C SER A 2 -29.07 -10.73 11.03
N PRO A 3 -29.12 -9.53 10.41
CA PRO A 3 -28.30 -9.24 9.25
C PRO A 3 -26.85 -9.41 9.69
N GLY A 4 -26.20 -10.47 9.23
CA GLY A 4 -24.81 -10.77 9.54
C GLY A 4 -24.00 -9.53 9.18
N ILE A 5 -23.23 -9.03 10.15
CA ILE A 5 -22.26 -7.94 10.01
C ILE A 5 -21.70 -8.01 8.60
N GLY A 6 -22.22 -7.15 7.72
CA GLY A 6 -21.92 -7.22 6.30
C GLY A 6 -20.41 -7.23 6.18
N LEU A 7 -19.87 -8.26 5.54
CA LEU A 7 -18.45 -8.41 5.24
C LEU A 7 -17.96 -7.08 4.68
N MET A 8 -17.42 -6.20 5.53
CA MET A 8 -16.82 -4.96 5.09
C MET A 8 -15.70 -5.42 4.17
N LYS A 9 -15.82 -5.09 2.89
CA LYS A 9 -14.80 -5.44 1.90
C LYS A 9 -13.49 -4.80 2.39
N ARG A 10 -12.56 -5.60 2.92
CA ARG A 10 -11.21 -5.17 3.30
C ARG A 10 -10.33 -4.98 2.06
N ARG A 11 -10.92 -4.51 0.96
CA ARG A 11 -10.26 -4.44 -0.34
C ARG A 11 -9.67 -3.04 -0.55
N LEU A 12 -8.45 -2.95 -1.06
CA LEU A 12 -7.86 -1.72 -1.60
C LEU A 12 -8.45 -1.44 -2.98
N GLU A 13 -9.68 -0.93 -3.02
CA GLU A 13 -10.34 -0.63 -4.30
C GLU A 13 -9.76 0.62 -4.97
N LYS A 14 -9.15 1.52 -4.21
CA LYS A 14 -8.69 2.82 -4.70
C LYS A 14 -7.18 2.97 -4.52
N GLU A 15 -6.56 3.62 -5.50
CA GLU A 15 -5.15 4.00 -5.46
C GLU A 15 -4.78 4.76 -4.19
N LYS A 16 -5.62 5.72 -3.77
CA LYS A 16 -5.37 6.53 -2.56
C LYS A 16 -5.23 5.68 -1.29
N ASP A 17 -6.01 4.61 -1.18
CA ASP A 17 -5.97 3.71 -0.03
C ASP A 17 -4.70 2.84 -0.09
N ALA A 18 -4.30 2.39 -1.29
CA ALA A 18 -3.06 1.65 -1.49
C ALA A 18 -1.82 2.51 -1.17
N VAL A 19 -1.79 3.77 -1.63
CA VAL A 19 -0.72 4.72 -1.30
C VAL A 19 -0.65 4.97 0.20
N ALA A 20 -1.79 5.19 0.86
CA ALA A 20 -1.83 5.39 2.31
C ALA A 20 -1.28 4.17 3.08
N LEU A 21 -1.62 2.95 2.66
CA LEU A 21 -1.10 1.72 3.25
C LEU A 21 0.42 1.61 3.02
N ALA A 22 0.90 1.84 1.80
CA ALA A 22 2.32 1.80 1.48
C ALA A 22 3.13 2.81 2.31
N MET A 23 2.64 4.05 2.43
CA MET A 23 3.26 5.08 3.28
C MET A 23 3.31 4.63 4.74
N SER A 24 2.23 4.06 5.27
CA SER A 24 2.20 3.51 6.64
C SER A 24 3.28 2.44 6.85
N GLY A 25 3.49 1.57 5.86
CA GLY A 25 4.54 0.57 5.86
C GLY A 25 5.95 1.17 5.93
N ILE A 26 6.23 2.17 5.10
CA ILE A 26 7.53 2.86 5.09
C ILE A 26 7.78 3.62 6.38
N ILE A 27 6.79 4.36 6.89
CA ILE A 27 6.90 5.09 8.16
C ILE A 27 7.24 4.13 9.30
N LYS A 28 6.54 2.99 9.39
CA LYS A 28 6.78 1.99 10.43
C LYS A 28 8.16 1.33 10.31
N LYS A 29 8.58 0.98 9.09
CA LYS A 29 9.83 0.25 8.84
C LYS A 29 11.07 1.15 8.98
N TYR A 30 10.99 2.39 8.50
CA TYR A 30 12.14 3.29 8.41
C TYR A 30 12.09 4.47 9.39
N LYS A 31 11.02 4.61 10.17
CA LYS A 31 10.82 5.70 11.15
C LYS A 31 10.99 7.10 10.54
N VAL A 32 10.50 7.28 9.32
CA VAL A 32 10.52 8.56 8.59
C VAL A 32 9.15 9.22 8.68
N ASN A 33 9.12 10.55 8.54
CA ASN A 33 7.86 11.28 8.56
C ASN A 33 7.17 11.26 7.19
N THR A 34 5.85 11.42 7.19
CA THR A 34 5.00 11.45 5.99
C THR A 34 5.43 12.51 4.97
N ASP A 35 5.89 13.67 5.44
CA ASP A 35 6.31 14.81 4.61
C ASP A 35 7.59 14.54 3.81
N GLN A 36 8.41 13.59 4.26
CA GLN A 36 9.64 13.17 3.58
C GLN A 36 9.37 12.15 2.46
N ILE A 37 8.20 11.50 2.50
CA ILE A 37 7.83 10.45 1.56
C ILE A 37 7.13 11.06 0.35
N LYS A 38 7.62 10.74 -0.83
CA LYS A 38 6.98 11.08 -2.11
C LYS A 38 6.55 9.82 -2.84
N THR A 39 5.32 9.82 -3.33
CA THR A 39 4.84 8.82 -4.28
C THR A 39 5.47 9.09 -5.64
N LEU A 40 6.16 8.10 -6.18
CA LEU A 40 6.84 8.18 -7.47
C LEU A 40 5.95 7.60 -8.57
N GLU A 41 5.41 6.41 -8.34
CA GLU A 41 4.55 5.70 -9.28
C GLU A 41 3.60 4.79 -8.52
N THR A 42 2.41 4.60 -9.07
CA THR A 42 1.44 3.63 -8.57
C THR A 42 0.91 2.80 -9.73
N LYS A 43 0.81 1.49 -9.54
CA LYS A 43 0.26 0.57 -10.53
C LYS A 43 -0.63 -0.47 -9.85
N TYR A 44 -1.79 -0.71 -10.44
CA TYR A 44 -2.62 -1.87 -10.12
C TYR A 44 -2.37 -2.97 -11.14
N ASP A 45 -2.32 -4.20 -10.67
CA ASP A 45 -2.26 -5.41 -11.48
C ASP A 45 -3.63 -6.09 -11.43
N ASP A 46 -4.41 -5.94 -12.51
CA ASP A 46 -5.76 -6.50 -12.63
C ASP A 46 -5.78 -8.04 -12.67
N ASP A 47 -4.70 -8.66 -13.15
CA ASP A 47 -4.57 -10.12 -13.24
C ASP A 47 -4.25 -10.74 -11.88
N ALA A 48 -3.32 -10.14 -11.13
CA ALA A 48 -2.92 -10.61 -9.81
C ALA A 48 -3.82 -10.09 -8.67
N GLY A 49 -4.51 -8.97 -8.88
CA GLY A 49 -5.23 -8.27 -7.83
C GLY A 49 -4.29 -7.61 -6.81
N ASP A 50 -3.13 -7.14 -7.26
CA ASP A 50 -2.08 -6.57 -6.42
C ASP A 50 -1.90 -5.07 -6.71
N TRP A 51 -1.57 -4.30 -5.67
CA TRP A 51 -1.08 -2.92 -5.83
C TRP A 51 0.44 -2.86 -5.69
N TYR A 52 1.05 -2.05 -6.55
CA TYR A 52 2.46 -1.72 -6.50
C TYR A 52 2.59 -0.21 -6.36
N VAL A 53 3.21 0.24 -5.27
CA VAL A 53 3.46 1.67 -5.02
C VAL A 53 4.96 1.88 -4.89
N ALA A 54 5.53 2.73 -5.73
CA ALA A 54 6.89 3.20 -5.61
C ALA A 54 6.91 4.47 -4.74
N LEU A 55 7.65 4.41 -3.63
CA LEU A 55 7.85 5.54 -2.71
C LEU A 55 9.33 5.91 -2.67
N GLY A 56 9.62 7.20 -2.55
CA GLY A 56 10.96 7.74 -2.34
C GLY A 56 11.03 8.62 -1.10
N TRP A 57 12.12 8.52 -0.33
CA TRP A 57 12.41 9.36 0.85
C TRP A 57 13.91 9.39 1.12
N ASN A 58 14.47 10.55 1.53
CA ASN A 58 15.88 10.69 1.94
C ASN A 58 16.87 9.95 1.01
N ASP A 59 16.77 10.20 -0.29
CA ASP A 59 17.53 9.56 -1.39
C ASP A 59 17.33 8.05 -1.60
N LYS A 60 16.50 7.40 -0.77
CA LYS A 60 16.07 6.01 -0.93
C LYS A 60 14.83 5.90 -1.78
N LYS A 61 14.65 4.73 -2.39
CA LYS A 61 13.43 4.34 -3.11
C LYS A 61 13.07 2.91 -2.75
N ALA A 62 11.78 2.62 -2.68
CA ALA A 62 11.30 1.27 -2.54
C ALA A 62 10.01 1.06 -3.33
N ILE A 63 9.83 -0.18 -3.78
CA ILE A 63 8.58 -0.66 -4.35
C ILE A 63 7.87 -1.49 -3.28
N ILE A 64 6.63 -1.11 -2.99
CA ILE A 64 5.77 -1.78 -2.01
C ILE A 64 4.72 -2.56 -2.78
N LYS A 65 4.71 -3.88 -2.61
CA LYS A 65 3.68 -4.78 -3.12
C LYS A 65 2.62 -5.01 -2.04
N MET A 66 1.36 -4.94 -2.41
CA MET A 66 0.23 -5.12 -1.50
C MET A 66 -0.82 -6.03 -2.13
N ASP A 67 -1.36 -6.93 -1.31
CA ASP A 67 -2.54 -7.72 -1.65
C ASP A 67 -3.77 -6.80 -1.57
N SER A 68 -4.43 -6.56 -2.70
CA SER A 68 -5.60 -5.69 -2.75
C SER A 68 -6.78 -6.29 -2.02
N VAL A 69 -6.96 -7.61 -2.00
CA VAL A 69 -8.10 -8.29 -1.39
C VAL A 69 -8.04 -8.24 0.14
N GLN A 70 -6.85 -8.40 0.70
CA GLN A 70 -6.62 -8.40 2.15
C GLN A 70 -6.22 -7.04 2.71
N ALA A 71 -5.89 -6.07 1.85
CA ALA A 71 -5.32 -4.77 2.22
C ALA A 71 -4.08 -4.93 3.11
N THR A 72 -3.15 -5.81 2.71
CA THR A 72 -1.91 -6.05 3.45
C THR A 72 -0.69 -5.84 2.57
N ILE A 73 0.41 -5.37 3.17
CA ILE A 73 1.69 -5.28 2.48
C ILE A 73 2.33 -6.66 2.46
N THR A 74 2.62 -7.17 1.27
CA THR A 74 3.24 -8.47 1.07
C THR A 74 4.75 -8.36 0.87
N GLU A 75 5.23 -7.25 0.29
CA GLU A 75 6.65 -7.03 0.04
C GLU A 75 7.02 -5.54 0.13
N ILE A 76 8.21 -5.24 0.65
CA ILE A 76 8.85 -3.92 0.57
C ILE A 76 10.27 -4.14 0.05
N LYS A 77 10.49 -3.81 -1.23
CA LYS A 77 11.77 -3.97 -1.91
C LYS A 77 12.46 -2.62 -2.09
N GLU A 78 13.56 -2.41 -1.37
CA GLU A 78 14.45 -1.24 -1.53
C GLU A 78 15.24 -1.36 -2.85
N LEU A 79 15.45 -0.25 -3.54
CA LEU A 79 16.17 -0.15 -4.82
C LEU A 79 17.58 0.43 -4.63
#